data_AF-A0A930V6R4-F1
#
_entry.id   AF-A0A930V6R4-F1
#
_cell.length_a   1.000
_cell.length_b   1.000
_cell.length_c   1.000
_cell.angle_alpha   90.00
_cell.angle_beta   90.00
_cell.angle_gamma   90.00
#
_symmetry.space_group_name_H-M   'P 1'
#
loop_
_entity.id
_entity.type
_entity.pdbx_description
1 polymer ?
#
loop_
_entity_poly.entity_id
_entity_poly.type
_entity_poly.pdbx_seq_one_letter_code
_entity_poly.pdbx_strand_id
1 'polypeptide(L)'
;MSGDRVLAPEPPADGAKLKGPASYFPSIEKTYGRPVQEWLDLVDERLDHDTHMQVVAWLKSEHGMGHGHANAIVAYVRAARA
;
A
#
# COMPACT_ATOMS: atom_id res chain seq x y z
N MET A 1 -15.36 10.08 8.35
CA MET A 1 -15.10 10.36 9.78
C MET A 1 -14.65 9.06 10.40
N SER A 2 -13.34 9.02 10.68
CA SER A 2 -12.52 7.98 11.30
C SER A 2 -13.17 6.65 11.68
N GLY A 3 -12.66 5.59 11.07
CA GLY A 3 -12.52 4.28 11.69
C GLY A 3 -11.15 3.75 11.28
N ASP A 4 -10.10 4.27 11.92
CA ASP A 4 -8.68 3.90 11.78
C ASP A 4 -8.04 4.08 10.38
N ARG A 5 -7.24 5.15 10.24
CA ARG A 5 -6.28 5.29 9.14
C ARG A 5 -5.40 4.04 9.09
N VAL A 6 -5.28 3.42 7.92
CA VAL A 6 -4.35 2.30 7.75
C VAL A 6 -2.92 2.81 7.86
N LEU A 7 -2.27 2.50 8.98
CA LEU A 7 -0.90 2.94 9.25
C LEU A 7 0.11 1.96 8.65
N ALA A 8 1.21 2.51 8.15
CA ALA A 8 2.37 1.74 7.76
C ALA A 8 2.90 0.95 8.99
N PRO A 9 3.29 -0.31 8.82
CA PRO A 9 3.83 -1.10 9.91
C PRO A 9 5.18 -0.54 10.34
N GLU A 10 5.40 -0.48 11.64
CA GLU A 10 6.72 -0.13 12.16
C GLU A 10 7.76 -1.19 11.74
N PRO A 11 8.96 -0.80 11.30
CA PRO A 11 10.03 -1.74 11.02
C PRO A 11 10.37 -2.54 12.30
N PRO A 12 10.55 -3.87 12.22
CA PRO A 12 10.95 -4.64 13.38
C PRO A 12 12.29 -4.16 13.94
N ALA A 13 12.34 -3.87 15.25
CA ALA A 13 13.53 -3.36 15.93
C ALA A 13 14.74 -4.31 15.83
N ASP A 14 14.49 -5.61 15.72
CA ASP A 14 15.53 -6.67 15.72
C ASP A 14 16.12 -6.94 14.32
N GLY A 15 15.88 -6.07 13.34
CA GLY A 15 16.36 -6.27 11.96
C GLY A 15 15.65 -7.38 11.19
N ALA A 16 14.53 -7.90 11.73
CA ALA A 16 13.71 -8.88 11.04
C ALA A 16 13.03 -8.27 9.80
N LYS A 17 12.93 -9.05 8.72
CA LYS A 17 12.25 -8.62 7.50
C LYS A 17 10.73 -8.69 7.68
N LEU A 18 10.03 -7.63 7.29
CA LEU A 18 8.58 -7.63 7.12
C LEU A 18 8.15 -8.81 6.23
N LYS A 19 6.98 -9.38 6.53
CA LYS A 19 6.39 -10.51 5.80
C LYS A 19 5.13 -10.06 5.06
N GLY A 20 4.73 -10.85 4.06
CA GLY A 20 3.53 -10.56 3.27
C GLY A 20 3.66 -9.25 2.48
N PRO A 21 2.55 -8.56 2.18
CA PRO A 21 2.56 -7.35 1.36
C PRO A 21 3.50 -6.25 1.88
N ALA A 22 3.64 -6.12 3.20
CA ALA A 22 4.52 -5.15 3.84
C ALA A 22 6.01 -5.37 3.50
N SER A 23 6.43 -6.57 3.07
CA SER A 23 7.81 -6.82 2.66
C SER A 23 8.24 -6.04 1.41
N TYR A 24 7.28 -5.52 0.64
CA TYR A 24 7.52 -4.72 -0.56
C TYR A 24 7.69 -3.23 -0.26
N PHE A 25 7.34 -2.76 0.95
CA PHE A 25 7.29 -1.33 1.26
C PHE A 25 8.64 -0.63 1.07
N PRO A 26 9.78 -1.19 1.53
CA PRO A 26 11.08 -0.56 1.30
C PRO A 26 11.44 -0.43 -0.19
N SER A 27 11.06 -1.42 -1.02
CA SER A 27 11.33 -1.32 -2.47
C SER A 27 10.38 -0.34 -3.16
N ILE A 28 9.12 -0.25 -2.72
CA ILE A 28 8.15 0.72 -3.21
C ILE A 28 8.65 2.15 -2.95
N GLU A 29 9.06 2.45 -1.72
CA GLU A 29 9.60 3.78 -1.37
C GLU A 29 10.84 4.11 -2.20
N LYS A 30 11.76 3.14 -2.34
CA LYS A 30 12.97 3.31 -3.14
C LYS A 30 12.67 3.53 -4.63
N THR A 31 11.67 2.85 -5.20
CA THR A 31 11.35 2.92 -6.63
C THR A 31 10.53 4.16 -6.97
N TYR A 32 9.59 4.57 -6.11
CA TYR A 32 8.64 5.64 -6.41
C TYR A 32 8.90 6.94 -5.66
N GLY A 33 9.89 6.97 -4.76
CA GLY A 33 10.36 8.19 -4.11
C GLY A 33 9.38 8.84 -3.13
N ARG A 34 8.38 8.09 -2.66
CA ARG A 34 7.36 8.56 -1.71
C ARG A 34 7.23 7.59 -0.55
N PRO A 35 7.04 8.07 0.70
CA PRO A 35 6.78 7.22 1.87
C PRO A 35 5.59 6.30 1.63
N VAL A 36 5.66 5.08 2.16
CA VAL A 36 4.58 4.09 1.95
C VAL A 36 3.26 4.56 2.54
N GLN A 37 3.31 5.32 3.63
CA GLN A 37 2.10 5.89 4.25
C GLN A 37 1.28 6.73 3.27
N GLU A 38 1.92 7.52 2.40
CA GLU A 38 1.20 8.31 1.41
C GLU A 38 0.47 7.43 0.39
N TRP A 39 1.05 6.29 0.03
CA TRP A 39 0.39 5.32 -0.85
C TRP A 39 -0.77 4.61 -0.16
N LEU A 40 -0.60 4.26 1.12
CA LEU A 40 -1.66 3.67 1.93
C LEU A 40 -2.86 4.61 2.02
N ASP A 41 -2.65 5.90 2.31
CA ASP A 41 -3.72 6.89 2.38
C ASP A 41 -4.45 7.05 1.05
N LEU A 42 -3.72 7.15 -0.05
CA LEU A 42 -4.30 7.26 -1.40
C LEU A 42 -5.15 6.04 -1.77
N VAL A 43 -4.65 4.85 -1.44
CA VAL A 43 -5.35 3.59 -1.74
C VAL A 43 -6.55 3.40 -0.83
N ASP A 44 -6.44 3.79 0.44
CA ASP A 44 -7.53 3.79 1.41
C ASP A 44 -8.68 4.65 0.89
N GLU A 45 -8.44 5.92 0.62
CA GLU A 45 -9.47 6.82 0.04
C GLU A 45 -10.07 6.26 -1.24
N ARG A 46 -9.24 5.70 -2.14
CA ARG A 46 -9.73 5.21 -3.42
C ARG A 46 -10.60 3.95 -3.30
N LEU A 47 -10.32 3.09 -2.31
CA LEU A 47 -11.07 1.86 -2.07
C LEU A 47 -12.49 2.09 -1.55
N ASP A 48 -12.85 3.32 -1.17
CA ASP A 48 -14.23 3.69 -0.85
C ASP A 48 -15.13 3.74 -2.09
N HIS A 49 -14.54 3.87 -3.28
CA HIS A 49 -15.25 4.03 -4.54
C HIS A 49 -14.94 2.93 -5.56
N ASP A 50 -13.74 2.34 -5.49
CA ASP A 50 -13.23 1.39 -6.47
C ASP A 50 -12.97 0.00 -5.89
N THR A 51 -13.13 -1.03 -6.72
CA THR A 51 -12.73 -2.40 -6.37
C THR A 51 -11.21 -2.56 -6.35
N HIS A 52 -10.71 -3.62 -5.70
CA HIS A 52 -9.28 -3.96 -5.63
C HIS A 52 -8.56 -3.81 -6.98
N MET A 53 -9.12 -4.43 -8.02
CA MET A 53 -8.48 -4.45 -9.34
C MET A 53 -8.55 -3.11 -10.07
N GLN A 54 -9.56 -2.29 -9.81
CA GLN A 54 -9.64 -0.92 -10.32
C GLN A 54 -8.56 -0.05 -9.69
N VAL A 55 -8.34 -0.14 -8.37
CA VAL A 55 -7.27 0.59 -7.69
C VAL A 55 -5.89 0.13 -8.15
N VAL A 56 -5.68 -1.19 -8.35
CA VAL A 56 -4.43 -1.70 -8.94
C VAL A 56 -4.21 -1.14 -10.35
N ALA A 57 -5.23 -1.08 -11.19
CA ALA A 57 -5.13 -0.51 -12.53
C ALA A 57 -4.83 1.00 -12.50
N TRP A 58 -5.45 1.72 -11.57
CA TRP A 58 -5.21 3.14 -11.34
C TRP A 58 -3.76 3.42 -10.91
N LEU A 59 -3.21 2.68 -9.93
CA LEU A 59 -1.80 2.80 -9.53
C LEU A 59 -0.84 2.54 -10.70
N LYS A 60 -1.15 1.57 -11.55
CA LYS A 60 -0.32 1.27 -12.73
C LYS A 60 -0.35 2.39 -13.77
N SER A 61 -1.53 2.98 -14.02
CA SER A 61 -1.73 3.98 -15.07
C SER A 61 -1.27 5.38 -14.63
N GLU A 62 -1.74 5.84 -13.48
CA GLU A 62 -1.50 7.21 -13.00
C GLU A 62 -0.17 7.36 -12.25
N HIS A 63 0.33 6.28 -11.65
CA HIS A 63 1.54 6.31 -10.82
C HIS A 63 2.68 5.45 -11.36
N GLY A 64 2.51 4.83 -12.54
CA GLY A 64 3.54 4.01 -13.19
C GLY A 64 3.95 2.79 -12.37
N MET A 65 3.11 2.35 -11.42
CA MET A 65 3.48 1.28 -10.50
C MET A 65 3.49 -0.09 -11.20
N GLY A 66 4.44 -0.95 -10.84
CA GLY A 66 4.46 -2.34 -11.31
C GLY A 66 3.35 -3.16 -10.66
N HIS A 67 2.89 -4.25 -11.31
CA HIS A 67 1.75 -5.03 -10.80
C HIS A 67 1.97 -5.56 -9.37
N GLY A 68 3.16 -6.10 -9.06
CA GLY A 68 3.47 -6.61 -7.72
C GLY A 68 3.44 -5.52 -6.65
N HIS A 69 3.98 -4.34 -6.95
CA HIS A 69 3.96 -3.19 -6.04
C HIS A 69 2.55 -2.66 -5.82
N ALA A 70 1.79 -2.44 -6.89
CA ALA A 70 0.40 -2.01 -6.80
C ALA A 70 -0.44 -3.01 -6.00
N ASN A 71 -0.32 -4.30 -6.30
CA ASN A 71 -1.09 -5.33 -5.62
C ASN A 71 -0.73 -5.44 -4.12
N ALA A 72 0.54 -5.25 -3.75
CA ALA A 72 0.96 -5.29 -2.35
C ALA A 72 0.30 -4.17 -1.52
N ILE A 73 0.26 -2.94 -2.03
CA ILE A 73 -0.34 -1.80 -1.32
C ILE A 73 -1.85 -2.02 -1.15
N VAL A 74 -2.56 -2.36 -2.23
CA VAL A 74 -4.01 -2.57 -2.19
C VAL A 74 -4.40 -3.75 -1.32
N ALA A 75 -3.66 -4.86 -1.38
CA ALA A 75 -3.90 -6.03 -0.52
C ALA A 75 -3.68 -5.70 0.96
N TYR A 76 -2.65 -4.92 1.30
CA TYR A 76 -2.40 -4.50 2.67
C TYR A 76 -3.55 -3.66 3.24
N VAL A 77 -3.99 -2.63 2.50
CA VAL A 77 -5.10 -1.76 2.92
C VAL A 77 -6.40 -2.56 3.05
N ARG A 78 -6.70 -3.46 2.09
CA ARG A 78 -7.89 -4.32 2.20
C ARG A 78 -7.87 -5.27 3.39
N ALA A 79 -6.71 -5.82 3.73
CA ALA A 79 -6.58 -6.68 4.90
C ALA A 79 -6.76 -5.91 6.21
N ALA A 80 -6.37 -4.62 6.25
CA ALA A 80 -6.55 -3.76 7.42
C ALA A 80 -7.99 -3.25 7.60
N ARG A 81 -8.77 -3.15 6.51
CA ARG A 81 -10.19 -2.75 6.51
C ARG A 81 -11.17 -3.88 6.87
N ALA A 82 -10.69 -5.12 6.89
CA ALA A 82 -11.52 -6.31 7.12
C ALA A 82 -11.74 -6.56 8.63
#